data_AF-A0A965K8Q1-F1
#
_entry.id   AF-A0A965K8Q1-F1
#
_cell.length_a   1.000
_cell.length_b   1.000
_cell.length_c   1.000
_cell.angle_alpha   90.00
_cell.angle_beta   90.00
_cell.angle_gamma   90.00
#
_symmetry.space_group_name_H-M   'P 1'
#
loop_
_entity.id
_entity.type
_entity.pdbx_description
1 polymer ?
#
loop_
_entity_poly.entity_id
_entity_poly.type
_entity_poly.pdbx_seq_one_letter_code
_entity_poly.pdbx_strand_id
1 'polypeptide(L)'
;SAIGDYSHAEGIYSAAYGPCSHVEGFNTVTTTQASASFVGGRDSMASAPIAFAYGANVSAAQVYAFAQGLTNMARGSAAIATGANSYSVHDFSYVWSGDGTATRGISSTSTGQYLVSAPGGIYFPGNVGIGTNNNTNALTIAGNTSAAGNLTITGNLSVYGDYTYIDTFVTVTSALSVINVGSGPALFVSQKGNQPVARFLDVDGSNALFIEDSGFIGINIGTPAERLTIAGSVSSSGGLSANGGYYANAVGIGTNAPGASLYSGATNTVKLDINNNTVLPLSATAGTIMHLTQSNGASNRILVDSFGTVANARPSFTGRHAEGTAASPTAVLSGDVLCEFTGQGFGATKYSSTSRGRMTINAAETWTDTANGTYLTFQTTPNTTLNTAEAVRIDQTGNVGIGTTTPAERLTVAGNISASNTLSANNAFSYNSVSANYI
;
A
#
# COMPACT_ATOMS: atom_id res chain seq x y z
N SER A 1 -50.94 -17.91 74.09
CA SER A 1 -50.51 -18.75 75.22
C SER A 1 -49.01 -18.63 75.45
N ALA A 2 -48.58 -18.26 76.65
CA ALA A 2 -47.17 -18.27 77.05
C ALA A 2 -46.90 -19.58 77.80
N ILE A 3 -46.05 -20.45 77.25
CA ILE A 3 -45.85 -21.83 77.72
C ILE A 3 -44.40 -22.04 78.18
N GLY A 4 -43.42 -21.44 77.52
CA GLY A 4 -42.02 -21.53 77.94
C GLY A 4 -41.73 -20.71 79.20
N ASP A 5 -40.68 -21.08 79.94
CA ASP A 5 -40.22 -20.32 81.11
C ASP A 5 -39.89 -18.88 80.73
N TYR A 6 -40.40 -17.90 81.49
CA TYR A 6 -40.21 -16.46 81.21
C TYR A 6 -40.69 -16.01 79.81
N SER A 7 -41.65 -16.72 79.21
CA SER A 7 -42.21 -16.37 77.91
C SER A 7 -43.37 -15.36 78.01
N HIS A 8 -43.65 -14.67 76.90
CA HIS A 8 -44.76 -13.74 76.74
C HIS A 8 -45.53 -14.03 75.44
N ALA A 9 -46.86 -13.93 75.47
CA ALA A 9 -47.69 -14.14 74.29
C ALA A 9 -48.90 -13.20 74.28
N GLU A 10 -49.05 -12.42 73.21
CA GLU A 10 -50.17 -11.52 72.97
C GLU A 10 -50.86 -11.83 71.61
N GLY A 11 -52.17 -11.62 71.52
CA GLY A 11 -52.94 -11.82 70.27
C GLY A 11 -53.70 -13.15 70.13
N ILE A 12 -54.08 -13.51 68.89
CA ILE A 12 -55.04 -14.59 68.58
C ILE A 12 -54.32 -15.76 67.91
N TYR A 13 -54.58 -16.99 68.37
CA TYR A 13 -53.89 -18.22 67.91
C TYR A 13 -52.36 -18.18 68.04
N SER A 14 -51.84 -17.31 68.91
CA SER A 14 -50.41 -17.13 69.10
C SER A 14 -49.91 -17.87 70.33
N ALA A 15 -48.76 -18.54 70.23
CA ALA A 15 -48.20 -19.34 71.31
C ALA A 15 -46.66 -19.28 71.41
N ALA A 16 -46.17 -18.89 72.59
CA ALA A 16 -44.76 -18.84 72.92
C ALA A 16 -44.33 -20.12 73.67
N TYR A 17 -43.76 -21.09 72.96
CA TYR A 17 -43.35 -22.38 73.55
C TYR A 17 -41.89 -22.39 74.03
N GLY A 18 -41.02 -21.57 73.44
CA GLY A 18 -39.61 -21.52 73.81
C GLY A 18 -39.36 -20.74 75.11
N PRO A 19 -38.34 -21.09 75.92
CA PRO A 19 -37.92 -20.30 77.08
C PRO A 19 -37.54 -18.87 76.69
N CYS A 20 -37.91 -17.88 77.49
CA CYS A 20 -37.67 -16.45 77.25
C CYS A 20 -38.18 -15.94 75.89
N SER A 21 -39.13 -16.64 75.25
CA SER A 21 -39.63 -16.26 73.93
C SER A 21 -40.84 -15.33 74.01
N HIS A 22 -41.00 -14.49 72.98
CA HIS A 22 -42.10 -13.53 72.88
C HIS A 22 -42.85 -13.75 71.57
N VAL A 23 -44.18 -13.84 71.62
CA VAL A 23 -45.03 -13.83 70.42
C VAL A 23 -46.12 -12.75 70.48
N GLU A 24 -46.42 -12.11 69.35
CA GLU A 24 -47.50 -11.14 69.22
C GLU A 24 -48.25 -11.23 67.87
N GLY A 25 -49.55 -10.91 67.84
CA GLY A 25 -50.35 -10.84 66.59
C GLY A 25 -51.25 -12.04 66.34
N PHE A 26 -51.42 -12.45 65.08
CA PHE A 26 -52.38 -13.49 64.66
C PHE A 26 -51.66 -14.73 64.11
N ASN A 27 -51.91 -15.89 64.71
CA ASN A 27 -51.31 -17.17 64.30
C ASN A 27 -49.77 -17.10 64.28
N THR A 28 -49.17 -16.68 65.40
CA THR A 28 -47.71 -16.56 65.55
C THR A 28 -47.16 -17.51 66.60
N VAL A 29 -46.10 -18.25 66.28
CA VAL A 29 -45.67 -19.37 67.13
C VAL A 29 -44.15 -19.45 67.26
N THR A 30 -43.64 -19.64 68.47
CA THR A 30 -42.27 -20.13 68.69
C THR A 30 -42.30 -21.63 68.96
N THR A 31 -41.33 -22.42 68.52
CA THR A 31 -41.26 -23.84 68.92
C THR A 31 -40.67 -23.99 70.33
N THR A 32 -40.73 -25.19 70.92
CA THR A 32 -40.07 -25.47 72.20
C THR A 32 -38.55 -25.29 72.16
N GLN A 33 -37.95 -25.37 70.96
CA GLN A 33 -36.53 -25.17 70.73
C GLN A 33 -36.17 -23.69 70.51
N ALA A 34 -37.15 -22.81 70.31
CA ALA A 34 -36.95 -21.40 70.00
C ALA A 34 -36.76 -20.54 71.25
N SER A 35 -35.69 -20.81 72.01
CA SER A 35 -35.34 -20.02 73.19
C SER A 35 -34.89 -18.60 72.84
N ALA A 36 -35.30 -17.62 73.64
CA ALA A 36 -35.00 -16.19 73.44
C ALA A 36 -35.38 -15.65 72.05
N SER A 37 -36.42 -16.23 71.43
CA SER A 37 -36.88 -15.86 70.09
C SER A 37 -38.09 -14.93 70.12
N PHE A 38 -38.27 -14.16 69.05
CA PHE A 38 -39.41 -13.25 68.88
C PHE A 38 -40.19 -13.56 67.59
N VAL A 39 -41.52 -13.58 67.68
CA VAL A 39 -42.41 -13.74 66.52
C VAL A 39 -43.54 -12.72 66.57
N GLY A 40 -43.73 -11.94 65.52
CA GLY A 40 -44.82 -10.98 65.44
C GLY A 40 -45.53 -10.93 64.08
N GLY A 41 -46.72 -10.33 64.04
CA GLY A 41 -47.48 -10.10 62.81
C GLY A 41 -48.56 -11.15 62.54
N ARG A 42 -48.55 -11.79 61.37
CA ARG A 42 -49.54 -12.78 60.89
C ARG A 42 -48.87 -14.04 60.34
N ASP A 43 -49.38 -15.21 60.70
CA ASP A 43 -48.97 -16.51 60.10
C ASP A 43 -47.45 -16.73 60.13
N SER A 44 -46.79 -16.40 61.25
CA SER A 44 -45.33 -16.37 61.33
C SER A 44 -44.79 -17.31 62.41
N MET A 45 -43.55 -17.78 62.24
CA MET A 45 -42.96 -18.78 63.14
C MET A 45 -41.45 -18.62 63.31
N ALA A 46 -40.98 -18.84 64.55
CA ALA A 46 -39.57 -19.05 64.86
C ALA A 46 -39.33 -20.44 65.45
N SER A 47 -38.37 -21.20 64.92
CA SER A 47 -38.20 -22.62 65.26
C SER A 47 -36.89 -22.98 65.97
N ALA A 48 -35.99 -22.02 66.14
CA ALA A 48 -34.67 -22.23 66.72
C ALA A 48 -34.29 -21.08 67.66
N PRO A 49 -33.26 -21.26 68.51
CA PRO A 49 -32.83 -20.23 69.45
C PRO A 49 -32.45 -18.91 68.80
N ILE A 50 -32.81 -17.80 69.44
CA ILE A 50 -32.42 -16.42 69.08
C ILE A 50 -32.87 -16.08 67.64
N ALA A 51 -34.02 -16.59 67.23
CA ALA A 51 -34.61 -16.35 65.92
C ALA A 51 -35.64 -15.21 65.98
N PHE A 52 -35.73 -14.43 64.91
CA PHE A 52 -36.65 -13.30 64.79
C PHE A 52 -37.52 -13.46 63.53
N ALA A 53 -38.83 -13.44 63.70
CA ALA A 53 -39.78 -13.47 62.58
C ALA A 53 -40.85 -12.37 62.75
N TYR A 54 -40.97 -11.44 61.80
CA TYR A 54 -41.99 -10.38 61.88
C TYR A 54 -42.61 -10.01 60.53
N GLY A 55 -43.93 -10.06 60.42
CA GLY A 55 -44.64 -9.66 59.21
C GLY A 55 -45.77 -10.63 58.88
N ALA A 56 -46.03 -10.89 57.60
CA ALA A 56 -47.10 -11.79 57.17
C ALA A 56 -46.52 -13.00 56.45
N ASN A 57 -46.82 -14.21 56.93
CA ASN A 57 -46.32 -15.48 56.37
C ASN A 57 -44.78 -15.58 56.40
N VAL A 58 -44.18 -15.38 57.59
CA VAL A 58 -42.72 -15.30 57.74
C VAL A 58 -42.17 -16.42 58.63
N SER A 59 -41.05 -17.03 58.26
CA SER A 59 -40.45 -18.11 59.06
C SER A 59 -38.95 -17.93 59.29
N ALA A 60 -38.51 -18.02 60.54
CA ALA A 60 -37.11 -18.06 60.95
C ALA A 60 -36.78 -19.41 61.61
N ALA A 61 -36.15 -20.31 60.85
CA ALA A 61 -36.11 -21.74 61.18
C ALA A 61 -34.80 -22.23 61.83
N GLN A 62 -33.74 -21.40 61.86
CA GLN A 62 -32.43 -21.77 62.39
C GLN A 62 -31.90 -20.77 63.41
N VAL A 63 -30.83 -21.15 64.11
CA VAL A 63 -30.18 -20.31 65.13
C VAL A 63 -29.79 -18.98 64.50
N TYR A 64 -30.09 -17.85 65.17
CA TYR A 64 -29.82 -16.49 64.68
C TYR A 64 -30.53 -16.09 63.37
N ALA A 65 -31.49 -16.87 62.89
CA ALA A 65 -32.21 -16.52 61.67
C ALA A 65 -33.09 -15.28 61.87
N PHE A 66 -33.09 -14.38 60.89
CA PHE A 66 -33.92 -13.17 60.88
C PHE A 66 -34.79 -13.16 59.63
N ALA A 67 -36.10 -13.10 59.80
CA ALA A 67 -37.03 -12.99 58.68
C ALA A 67 -38.05 -11.87 58.95
N GLN A 68 -38.24 -10.98 57.97
CA GLN A 68 -39.15 -9.83 58.13
C GLN A 68 -39.84 -9.46 56.81
N GLY A 69 -41.14 -9.16 56.84
CA GLY A 69 -41.88 -8.65 55.68
C GLY A 69 -43.01 -9.58 55.23
N LEU A 70 -43.13 -9.87 53.94
CA LEU A 70 -44.21 -10.68 53.38
C LEU A 70 -43.67 -11.97 52.75
N THR A 71 -44.13 -13.14 53.21
CA THR A 71 -43.80 -14.44 52.60
C THR A 71 -42.29 -14.73 52.58
N ASN A 72 -41.59 -14.44 53.67
CA ASN A 72 -40.12 -14.59 53.75
C ASN A 72 -39.71 -15.79 54.61
N MET A 73 -38.64 -16.47 54.24
CA MET A 73 -38.12 -17.60 55.02
C MET A 73 -36.60 -17.50 55.19
N ALA A 74 -36.14 -17.44 56.44
CA ALA A 74 -34.74 -17.62 56.80
C ALA A 74 -34.53 -19.04 57.35
N ARG A 75 -33.90 -19.92 56.55
CA ARG A 75 -33.70 -21.35 56.86
C ARG A 75 -32.23 -21.74 57.04
N GLY A 76 -31.30 -20.83 56.83
CA GLY A 76 -29.89 -20.99 57.20
C GLY A 76 -29.59 -20.40 58.59
N SER A 77 -28.55 -20.92 59.24
CA SER A 77 -28.00 -20.34 60.47
C SER A 77 -27.49 -18.92 60.19
N ALA A 78 -27.86 -17.95 61.02
CA ALA A 78 -27.58 -16.53 60.82
C ALA A 78 -28.00 -15.97 59.45
N ALA A 79 -29.03 -16.57 58.82
CA ALA A 79 -29.56 -16.11 57.54
C ALA A 79 -30.59 -14.99 57.71
N ILE A 80 -30.66 -14.07 56.75
CA ILE A 80 -31.52 -12.89 56.79
C ILE A 80 -32.42 -12.84 55.55
N ALA A 81 -33.74 -12.94 55.72
CA ALA A 81 -34.72 -12.87 54.63
C ALA A 81 -35.67 -11.68 54.83
N THR A 82 -35.61 -10.68 53.96
CA THR A 82 -36.38 -9.43 54.13
C THR A 82 -37.09 -8.97 52.86
N GLY A 83 -38.06 -8.07 52.97
CA GLY A 83 -38.84 -7.57 51.83
C GLY A 83 -40.06 -8.45 51.52
N ALA A 84 -40.20 -8.94 50.30
CA ALA A 84 -41.30 -9.82 49.91
C ALA A 84 -40.87 -11.01 49.02
N ASN A 85 -41.32 -12.22 49.36
CA ASN A 85 -40.98 -13.48 48.67
C ASN A 85 -39.46 -13.78 48.64
N SER A 86 -38.78 -13.59 49.77
CA SER A 86 -37.33 -13.81 49.96
C SER A 86 -37.04 -15.08 50.75
N TYR A 87 -36.14 -15.93 50.23
CA TYR A 87 -35.75 -17.20 50.83
C TYR A 87 -34.24 -17.26 51.10
N SER A 88 -33.83 -16.99 52.34
CA SER A 88 -32.43 -17.09 52.78
C SER A 88 -32.19 -18.50 53.34
N VAL A 89 -31.87 -19.44 52.45
CA VAL A 89 -31.82 -20.89 52.74
C VAL A 89 -30.45 -21.36 53.22
N HIS A 90 -29.38 -20.66 52.87
CA HIS A 90 -28.00 -21.02 53.24
C HIS A 90 -27.50 -20.21 54.43
N ASP A 91 -26.51 -20.73 55.15
CA ASP A 91 -25.95 -20.05 56.32
C ASP A 91 -25.30 -18.70 55.94
N PHE A 92 -25.34 -17.73 56.85
CA PHE A 92 -24.76 -16.39 56.70
C PHE A 92 -25.21 -15.61 55.44
N SER A 93 -26.32 -16.01 54.81
CA SER A 93 -26.83 -15.35 53.60
C SER A 93 -27.79 -14.20 53.95
N TYR A 94 -27.88 -13.22 53.06
CA TYR A 94 -28.84 -12.13 53.12
C TYR A 94 -29.61 -12.06 51.80
N VAL A 95 -30.93 -12.10 51.86
CA VAL A 95 -31.82 -12.01 50.69
C VAL A 95 -32.85 -10.91 50.90
N TRP A 96 -32.91 -9.97 49.95
CA TRP A 96 -33.92 -8.91 49.92
C TRP A 96 -34.59 -8.80 48.55
N SER A 97 -35.90 -8.60 48.55
CA SER A 97 -36.74 -8.44 47.36
C SER A 97 -37.80 -7.37 47.59
N GLY A 98 -37.94 -6.45 46.63
CA GLY A 98 -38.75 -5.24 46.83
C GLY A 98 -40.24 -5.34 46.48
N ASP A 99 -40.66 -6.20 45.54
CA ASP A 99 -42.00 -6.09 44.93
C ASP A 99 -42.91 -7.30 45.11
N GLY A 100 -42.38 -8.44 45.58
CA GLY A 100 -43.13 -9.67 45.76
C GLY A 100 -43.78 -10.22 44.46
N THR A 101 -43.46 -9.69 43.28
CA THR A 101 -44.09 -10.10 42.01
C THR A 101 -43.48 -11.38 41.44
N ALA A 102 -42.32 -11.79 41.96
CA ALA A 102 -41.67 -13.04 41.59
C ALA A 102 -42.57 -14.23 41.97
N THR A 103 -43.12 -14.92 40.96
CA THR A 103 -43.98 -16.11 41.12
C THR A 103 -43.31 -17.28 41.85
N ARG A 104 -41.98 -17.28 41.99
CA ARG A 104 -41.21 -18.30 42.74
C ARG A 104 -40.36 -17.72 43.87
N GLY A 105 -40.50 -16.42 44.16
CA GLY A 105 -39.59 -15.66 45.03
C GLY A 105 -38.11 -15.79 44.65
N ILE A 106 -37.25 -15.16 45.43
CA ILE A 106 -35.79 -15.24 45.23
C ILE A 106 -35.16 -16.02 46.37
N SER A 107 -34.23 -16.91 46.03
CA SER A 107 -33.56 -17.76 47.01
C SER A 107 -32.05 -17.61 46.91
N SER A 108 -31.38 -17.52 48.05
CA SER A 108 -29.94 -17.72 48.12
C SER A 108 -29.57 -19.06 47.47
N THR A 109 -28.46 -19.12 46.74
CA THR A 109 -27.91 -20.31 46.08
C THR A 109 -26.60 -20.78 46.70
N SER A 110 -26.06 -20.04 47.66
CA SER A 110 -24.80 -20.35 48.34
C SER A 110 -24.72 -19.71 49.72
N THR A 111 -23.90 -20.30 50.60
CA THR A 111 -23.54 -19.75 51.92
C THR A 111 -22.83 -18.41 51.78
N GLY A 112 -23.15 -17.44 52.64
CA GLY A 112 -22.53 -16.12 52.64
C GLY A 112 -22.96 -15.18 51.50
N GLN A 113 -23.97 -15.57 50.71
CA GLN A 113 -24.43 -14.76 49.58
C GLN A 113 -25.23 -13.54 50.03
N TYR A 114 -24.93 -12.38 49.45
CA TYR A 114 -25.77 -11.19 49.50
C TYR A 114 -26.55 -11.07 48.19
N LEU A 115 -27.88 -11.27 48.24
CA LEU A 115 -28.76 -11.31 47.07
C LEU A 115 -29.86 -10.26 47.16
N VAL A 116 -29.97 -9.43 46.13
CA VAL A 116 -30.92 -8.31 46.07
C VAL A 116 -31.69 -8.35 44.75
N SER A 117 -33.02 -8.31 44.83
CA SER A 117 -33.91 -8.09 43.68
C SER A 117 -34.61 -6.75 43.82
N ALA A 118 -34.11 -5.74 43.09
CA ALA A 118 -34.62 -4.37 43.08
C ALA A 118 -35.09 -4.00 41.65
N PRO A 119 -36.39 -4.14 41.32
CA PRO A 119 -36.90 -3.86 39.97
C PRO A 119 -36.63 -2.43 39.49
N GLY A 120 -36.59 -1.46 40.41
CA GLY A 120 -36.25 -0.06 40.12
C GLY A 120 -34.74 0.22 40.03
N GLY A 121 -33.90 -0.79 40.16
CA GLY A 121 -32.44 -0.66 40.24
C GLY A 121 -31.92 -0.36 41.64
N ILE A 122 -30.58 -0.32 41.75
CA ILE A 122 -29.86 0.00 42.98
C ILE A 122 -29.04 1.28 42.72
N TYR A 123 -29.20 2.29 43.56
CA TYR A 123 -28.44 3.53 43.47
C TYR A 123 -27.42 3.65 44.61
N PHE A 124 -26.15 3.80 44.26
CA PHE A 124 -25.07 4.05 45.20
C PHE A 124 -24.59 5.50 45.05
N PRO A 125 -24.76 6.38 46.05
CA PRO A 125 -24.30 7.76 45.98
C PRO A 125 -22.77 7.90 46.13
N GLY A 126 -22.08 6.82 46.49
CA GLY A 126 -20.63 6.77 46.66
C GLY A 126 -19.99 5.62 45.89
N ASN A 127 -18.68 5.46 46.10
CA ASN A 127 -17.89 4.45 45.40
C ASN A 127 -18.25 3.03 45.84
N VAL A 128 -18.40 2.13 44.86
CA VAL A 128 -18.63 0.70 45.08
C VAL A 128 -17.32 -0.06 44.86
N GLY A 129 -16.91 -0.85 45.84
CA GLY A 129 -15.76 -1.75 45.75
C GLY A 129 -16.20 -3.21 45.69
N ILE A 130 -15.71 -3.97 44.71
CA ILE A 130 -15.93 -5.42 44.61
C ILE A 130 -14.58 -6.11 44.80
N GLY A 131 -14.43 -6.89 45.87
CA GLY A 131 -13.15 -7.50 46.24
C GLY A 131 -12.11 -6.52 46.82
N THR A 132 -12.49 -5.26 47.06
CA THR A 132 -11.61 -4.21 47.60
C THR A 132 -12.40 -3.18 48.40
N ASN A 133 -11.77 -2.59 49.42
CA ASN A 133 -12.25 -1.41 50.16
C ASN A 133 -11.44 -0.13 49.83
N ASN A 134 -10.47 -0.23 48.92
CA ASN A 134 -9.69 0.89 48.42
C ASN A 134 -10.19 1.27 47.02
N ASN A 135 -11.23 2.08 46.96
CA ASN A 135 -11.93 2.46 45.74
C ASN A 135 -11.83 3.97 45.48
N THR A 136 -10.93 4.37 44.58
CA THR A 136 -10.76 5.77 44.16
C THR A 136 -11.76 6.19 43.08
N ASN A 137 -12.40 5.23 42.42
CA ASN A 137 -13.41 5.45 41.37
C ASN A 137 -14.80 5.03 41.83
N ALA A 138 -15.84 5.54 41.16
CA ALA A 138 -17.24 5.21 41.41
C ALA A 138 -17.52 3.69 41.45
N LEU A 139 -16.80 2.91 40.64
CA LEU A 139 -16.75 1.45 40.73
C LEU A 139 -15.30 0.98 40.61
N THR A 140 -14.86 0.14 41.55
CA THR A 140 -13.55 -0.52 41.51
C THR A 140 -13.74 -2.01 41.73
N ILE A 141 -13.23 -2.83 40.81
CA ILE A 141 -13.32 -4.30 40.86
C ILE A 141 -11.90 -4.86 40.95
N ALA A 142 -11.57 -5.47 42.09
CA ALA A 142 -10.33 -6.23 42.27
C ALA A 142 -10.59 -7.70 41.91
N GLY A 143 -10.62 -7.98 40.61
CA GLY A 143 -10.94 -9.29 40.06
C GLY A 143 -11.38 -9.20 38.61
N ASN A 144 -11.88 -10.31 38.07
CA ASN A 144 -12.38 -10.38 36.70
C ASN A 144 -13.80 -9.83 36.60
N THR A 145 -14.09 -9.14 35.49
CA THR A 145 -15.45 -8.71 35.14
C THR A 145 -15.92 -9.49 33.92
N SER A 146 -17.14 -10.01 33.95
CA SER A 146 -17.78 -10.67 32.81
C SER A 146 -19.12 -9.99 32.53
N ALA A 147 -19.35 -9.63 31.27
CA ALA A 147 -20.61 -9.11 30.78
C ALA A 147 -21.11 -10.02 29.66
N ALA A 148 -22.23 -10.71 29.88
CA ALA A 148 -22.85 -11.57 28.87
C ALA A 148 -23.61 -10.79 27.78
N GLY A 149 -23.89 -9.51 28.03
CA GLY A 149 -24.51 -8.59 27.09
C GLY A 149 -23.54 -7.51 26.61
N ASN A 150 -24.10 -6.40 26.12
CA ASN A 150 -23.31 -5.29 25.60
C ASN A 150 -22.67 -4.45 26.72
N LEU A 151 -21.42 -4.06 26.52
CA LEU A 151 -20.76 -3.01 27.32
C LEU A 151 -20.73 -1.72 26.50
N THR A 152 -21.29 -0.64 27.05
CA THR A 152 -21.20 0.71 26.46
C THR A 152 -20.30 1.58 27.34
N ILE A 153 -19.29 2.20 26.74
CA ILE A 153 -18.39 3.15 27.40
C ILE A 153 -18.57 4.50 26.70
N THR A 154 -19.13 5.48 27.41
CA THR A 154 -19.33 6.84 26.90
C THR A 154 -18.08 7.72 27.08
N GLY A 155 -17.16 7.28 27.94
CA GLY A 155 -15.83 7.89 28.12
C GLY A 155 -14.74 7.13 27.38
N ASN A 156 -13.51 7.25 27.88
CA ASN A 156 -12.35 6.58 27.31
C ASN A 156 -12.26 5.12 27.80
N LEU A 157 -11.81 4.23 26.92
CA LEU A 157 -11.31 2.91 27.29
C LEU A 157 -9.78 2.97 27.35
N SER A 158 -9.20 2.53 28.47
CA SER A 158 -7.75 2.36 28.61
C SER A 158 -7.48 0.93 29.08
N VAL A 159 -6.63 0.21 28.35
CA VAL A 159 -6.27 -1.19 28.61
C VAL A 159 -4.77 -1.26 28.84
N TYR A 160 -4.35 -1.67 30.03
CA TYR A 160 -2.94 -1.78 30.43
C TYR A 160 -2.35 -3.18 30.15
N GLY A 161 -3.09 -4.04 29.46
CA GLY A 161 -2.70 -5.38 29.06
C GLY A 161 -3.24 -5.72 27.68
N ASP A 162 -3.44 -7.02 27.43
CA ASP A 162 -3.91 -7.48 26.13
C ASP A 162 -5.37 -7.12 25.88
N TYR A 163 -5.63 -6.73 24.64
CA TYR A 163 -6.97 -6.51 24.15
C TYR A 163 -7.28 -7.46 23.00
N THR A 164 -8.23 -8.37 23.24
CA THR A 164 -8.57 -9.45 22.31
C THR A 164 -10.05 -9.38 21.98
N TYR A 165 -10.36 -9.31 20.69
CA TYR A 165 -11.71 -9.54 20.16
C TYR A 165 -11.76 -10.87 19.44
N ILE A 166 -12.84 -11.61 19.62
CA ILE A 166 -13.08 -12.91 18.99
C ILE A 166 -14.38 -12.79 18.18
N ASP A 167 -14.40 -13.39 16.99
CA ASP A 167 -15.59 -13.58 16.14
C ASP A 167 -16.40 -12.32 15.78
N THR A 168 -15.77 -11.16 15.54
CA THR A 168 -16.49 -9.89 15.30
C THR A 168 -15.76 -8.88 14.40
N PHE A 169 -16.46 -7.81 14.02
CA PHE A 169 -15.93 -6.63 13.32
C PHE A 169 -15.50 -5.54 14.31
N VAL A 170 -14.39 -4.85 14.01
CA VAL A 170 -14.01 -3.59 14.67
C VAL A 170 -14.30 -2.45 13.72
N THR A 171 -15.18 -1.53 14.10
CA THR A 171 -15.52 -0.34 13.31
C THR A 171 -15.10 0.92 14.04
N VAL A 172 -14.29 1.76 13.38
CA VAL A 172 -13.93 3.10 13.85
C VAL A 172 -14.57 4.14 12.92
N THR A 173 -15.14 5.20 13.49
CA THR A 173 -15.85 6.24 12.72
C THR A 173 -14.94 7.39 12.27
N SER A 174 -13.71 7.43 12.77
CA SER A 174 -12.68 8.41 12.43
C SER A 174 -11.39 7.67 12.03
N ALA A 175 -10.22 8.27 12.22
CA ALA A 175 -8.96 7.61 11.92
C ALA A 175 -8.62 6.52 12.94
N LEU A 176 -8.15 5.37 12.45
CA LEU A 176 -7.36 4.43 13.25
C LEU A 176 -5.93 4.96 13.33
N SER A 177 -5.45 5.28 14.53
CA SER A 177 -4.05 5.65 14.78
C SER A 177 -3.35 4.53 15.54
N VAL A 178 -2.22 4.06 15.02
CA VAL A 178 -1.41 3.01 15.64
C VAL A 178 0.01 3.54 15.79
N ILE A 179 0.42 3.83 17.03
CA ILE A 179 1.72 4.43 17.35
C ILE A 179 2.45 3.48 18.29
N ASN A 180 3.66 3.05 17.89
CA ASN A 180 4.57 2.31 18.75
C ASN A 180 5.81 3.17 19.03
N VAL A 181 6.08 3.44 20.30
CA VAL A 181 7.28 4.16 20.76
C VAL A 181 8.45 3.21 21.08
N GLY A 182 8.24 1.90 20.96
CA GLY A 182 9.27 0.87 21.13
C GLY A 182 10.00 0.50 19.83
N SER A 183 10.71 -0.63 19.84
CA SER A 183 11.57 -1.09 18.73
C SER A 183 10.88 -2.02 17.71
N GLY A 184 9.68 -2.52 18.01
CA GLY A 184 8.92 -3.41 17.12
C GLY A 184 8.06 -2.65 16.09
N PRO A 185 7.37 -3.38 15.18
CA PRO A 185 6.43 -2.77 14.26
C PRO A 185 5.26 -2.15 15.02
N ALA A 186 4.77 -1.00 14.54
CA ALA A 186 3.55 -0.40 15.09
C ALA A 186 2.31 -1.25 14.77
N LEU A 187 2.28 -1.85 13.58
CA LEU A 187 1.22 -2.74 13.14
C LEU A 187 1.83 -4.03 12.60
N PHE A 188 1.38 -5.18 13.12
CA PHE A 188 1.70 -6.50 12.62
C PHE A 188 0.41 -7.18 12.17
N VAL A 189 0.30 -7.48 10.87
CA VAL A 189 -0.88 -8.14 10.28
C VAL A 189 -0.44 -9.47 9.70
N SER A 190 -1.09 -10.55 10.14
CA SER A 190 -0.88 -11.89 9.61
C SER A 190 -2.23 -12.55 9.42
N GLN A 191 -2.50 -12.95 8.18
CA GLN A 191 -3.62 -13.81 7.83
C GLN A 191 -3.12 -15.25 7.83
N LYS A 192 -3.82 -16.15 8.52
CA LYS A 192 -3.49 -17.59 8.57
C LYS A 192 -4.37 -18.44 7.66
N GLY A 193 -5.51 -17.90 7.21
CA GLY A 193 -6.38 -18.53 6.22
C GLY A 193 -6.08 -18.05 4.80
N ASN A 194 -6.85 -18.54 3.82
CA ASN A 194 -6.53 -18.33 2.39
C ASN A 194 -7.11 -17.02 1.81
N GLN A 195 -7.25 -15.98 2.63
CA GLN A 195 -7.78 -14.68 2.22
C GLN A 195 -6.64 -13.65 2.10
N PRO A 196 -6.82 -12.53 1.39
CA PRO A 196 -5.79 -11.49 1.33
C PRO A 196 -5.37 -11.01 2.72
N VAL A 197 -4.08 -10.71 2.89
CA VAL A 197 -3.53 -10.18 4.15
C VAL A 197 -4.10 -8.79 4.45
N ALA A 198 -4.22 -7.95 3.42
CA ALA A 198 -4.77 -6.60 3.56
C ALA A 198 -5.45 -6.10 2.27
N ARG A 199 -6.49 -5.31 2.45
CA ARG A 199 -7.20 -4.59 1.38
C ARG A 199 -7.45 -3.15 1.82
N PHE A 200 -6.94 -2.21 1.04
CA PHE A 200 -7.23 -0.79 1.18
C PHE A 200 -8.07 -0.39 -0.02
N LEU A 201 -9.30 0.03 0.26
CA LEU A 201 -10.29 0.30 -0.77
C LEU A 201 -10.49 1.80 -0.94
N ASP A 202 -10.80 2.22 -2.16
CA ASP A 202 -11.39 3.53 -2.40
C ASP A 202 -12.91 3.49 -2.09
N VAL A 203 -13.55 4.66 -2.09
CA VAL A 203 -14.98 4.84 -1.78
C VAL A 203 -15.90 4.04 -2.70
N ASP A 204 -15.45 3.72 -3.91
CA ASP A 204 -16.17 2.92 -4.89
C ASP A 204 -15.98 1.39 -4.70
N GLY A 205 -15.16 0.98 -3.73
CA GLY A 205 -14.84 -0.42 -3.42
C GLY A 205 -13.71 -1.01 -4.26
N SER A 206 -13.09 -0.23 -5.15
CA SER A 206 -11.88 -0.64 -5.88
C SER A 206 -10.67 -0.74 -4.93
N ASN A 207 -9.69 -1.60 -5.25
CA ASN A 207 -8.50 -1.73 -4.40
C ASN A 207 -7.49 -0.62 -4.75
N ALA A 208 -7.24 0.29 -3.80
CA ALA A 208 -6.11 1.23 -3.88
C ALA A 208 -4.77 0.52 -3.59
N LEU A 209 -4.74 -0.32 -2.55
CA LEU A 209 -3.62 -1.21 -2.22
C LEU A 209 -4.16 -2.58 -1.83
N PHE A 210 -3.59 -3.63 -2.41
CA PHE A 210 -4.00 -5.02 -2.24
C PHE A 210 -2.79 -5.88 -1.92
N ILE A 211 -2.86 -6.68 -0.85
CA ILE A 211 -1.80 -7.62 -0.45
C ILE A 211 -2.39 -9.02 -0.37
N GLU A 212 -2.01 -9.88 -1.30
CA GLU A 212 -2.42 -11.28 -1.34
C GLU A 212 -1.79 -12.11 -0.22
N ASP A 213 -2.42 -13.25 0.10
CA ASP A 213 -1.86 -14.27 1.00
C ASP A 213 -0.51 -14.83 0.52
N SER A 214 -0.31 -14.86 -0.81
CA SER A 214 0.93 -15.27 -1.49
C SER A 214 2.08 -14.26 -1.36
N GLY A 215 1.81 -13.08 -0.79
CA GLY A 215 2.76 -11.97 -0.68
C GLY A 215 2.89 -11.11 -1.94
N PHE A 216 2.01 -11.28 -2.93
CA PHE A 216 1.94 -10.40 -4.10
C PHE A 216 1.24 -9.09 -3.73
N ILE A 217 1.75 -7.98 -4.26
CA ILE A 217 1.27 -6.63 -3.95
C ILE A 217 0.69 -6.00 -5.23
N GLY A 218 -0.56 -5.56 -5.15
CA GLY A 218 -1.25 -4.80 -6.18
C GLY A 218 -1.46 -3.35 -5.75
N ILE A 219 -1.11 -2.39 -6.61
CA ILE A 219 -1.52 -0.97 -6.48
C ILE A 219 -2.50 -0.67 -7.60
N ASN A 220 -3.70 -0.23 -7.23
CA ASN A 220 -4.84 -0.02 -8.15
C ASN A 220 -5.26 -1.29 -8.94
N ILE A 221 -4.95 -2.48 -8.43
CA ILE A 221 -5.26 -3.78 -9.06
C ILE A 221 -5.48 -4.86 -7.99
N GLY A 222 -6.47 -5.72 -8.20
CA GLY A 222 -6.83 -6.80 -7.26
C GLY A 222 -6.27 -8.19 -7.58
N THR A 223 -5.58 -8.35 -8.70
CA THR A 223 -4.97 -9.61 -9.15
C THR A 223 -3.59 -9.31 -9.77
N PRO A 224 -2.58 -8.97 -8.96
CA PRO A 224 -1.22 -8.75 -9.44
C PRO A 224 -0.68 -9.99 -10.18
N ALA A 225 -0.21 -9.82 -11.42
CA ALA A 225 0.41 -10.90 -12.21
C ALA A 225 1.86 -11.18 -11.81
N GLU A 226 2.50 -10.22 -11.14
CA GLU A 226 3.88 -10.26 -10.66
C GLU A 226 3.92 -9.85 -9.18
N ARG A 227 5.04 -10.15 -8.49
CA ARG A 227 5.21 -9.86 -7.05
C ARG A 227 4.81 -8.44 -6.65
N LEU A 228 5.06 -7.46 -7.53
CA LEU A 228 4.50 -6.12 -7.45
C LEU A 228 3.89 -5.75 -8.80
N THR A 229 2.59 -5.49 -8.85
CA THR A 229 1.89 -4.99 -10.04
C THR A 229 1.23 -3.65 -9.74
N ILE A 230 1.48 -2.65 -10.59
CA ILE A 230 0.89 -1.31 -10.47
C ILE A 230 0.07 -1.04 -11.73
N ALA A 231 -1.25 -0.92 -11.59
CA ALA A 231 -2.12 -0.52 -12.69
C ALA A 231 -2.16 1.01 -12.80
N GLY A 232 -1.17 1.56 -13.51
CA GLY A 232 -1.04 3.00 -13.71
C GLY A 232 0.39 3.41 -14.03
N SER A 233 0.63 4.72 -14.05
CA SER A 233 1.98 5.28 -14.17
C SER A 233 2.68 5.30 -12.81
N VAL A 234 4.00 5.05 -12.81
CA VAL A 234 4.84 5.18 -11.62
C VAL A 234 5.63 6.48 -11.71
N SER A 235 5.45 7.39 -10.76
CA SER A 235 6.27 8.58 -10.60
C SER A 235 7.28 8.37 -9.47
N SER A 236 8.57 8.51 -9.76
CA SER A 236 9.65 8.40 -8.77
C SER A 236 10.49 9.68 -8.80
N SER A 237 10.67 10.34 -7.66
CA SER A 237 11.46 11.58 -7.55
C SER A 237 12.98 11.37 -7.56
N GLY A 238 13.42 10.12 -7.50
CA GLY A 238 14.81 9.70 -7.73
C GLY A 238 14.96 9.06 -9.11
N GLY A 239 15.44 7.82 -9.15
CA GLY A 239 15.46 6.99 -10.36
C GLY A 239 14.75 5.66 -10.13
N LEU A 240 14.19 5.09 -11.19
CA LEU A 240 13.77 3.70 -11.22
C LEU A 240 14.96 2.87 -11.71
N SER A 241 15.48 1.98 -10.86
CA SER A 241 16.60 1.09 -11.20
C SER A 241 16.16 -0.36 -11.06
N ALA A 242 16.31 -1.13 -12.13
CA ALA A 242 16.16 -2.58 -12.08
C ALA A 242 17.58 -3.19 -11.98
N ASN A 243 17.98 -3.58 -10.77
CA ASN A 243 19.25 -4.26 -10.55
C ASN A 243 19.06 -5.77 -10.76
N GLY A 244 19.70 -6.34 -11.80
CA GLY A 244 19.58 -7.75 -12.16
C GLY A 244 18.37 -8.11 -13.03
N GLY A 245 17.58 -7.13 -13.48
CA GLY A 245 16.46 -7.31 -14.41
C GLY A 245 16.50 -6.26 -15.50
N TYR A 246 16.37 -6.68 -16.76
CA TYR A 246 16.07 -5.77 -17.87
C TYR A 246 14.68 -5.16 -17.65
N TYR A 247 14.47 -3.91 -18.07
CA TYR A 247 13.13 -3.51 -18.53
C TYR A 247 12.82 -4.38 -19.74
N ALA A 248 12.22 -5.55 -19.52
CA ALA A 248 12.01 -6.55 -20.57
C ALA A 248 11.07 -6.06 -21.70
N ASN A 249 10.46 -4.88 -21.51
CA ASN A 249 9.50 -4.23 -22.40
C ASN A 249 9.81 -2.73 -22.56
N ALA A 250 9.07 -2.08 -23.46
CA ALA A 250 9.27 -0.69 -23.87
C ALA A 250 9.27 0.31 -22.68
N VAL A 251 10.37 1.04 -22.52
CA VAL A 251 10.49 2.15 -21.55
C VAL A 251 9.94 3.43 -22.19
N GLY A 252 8.79 3.92 -21.70
CA GLY A 252 8.22 5.20 -22.10
C GLY A 252 8.71 6.33 -21.19
N ILE A 253 9.43 7.30 -21.75
CA ILE A 253 9.70 8.59 -21.09
C ILE A 253 8.81 9.64 -21.78
N GLY A 254 7.76 10.11 -21.11
CA GLY A 254 6.85 11.14 -21.65
C GLY A 254 5.80 10.65 -22.65
N THR A 255 5.41 9.36 -22.60
CA THR A 255 4.31 8.77 -23.38
C THR A 255 3.54 7.76 -22.53
N ASN A 256 2.24 7.58 -22.78
CA ASN A 256 1.37 6.62 -22.11
C ASN A 256 1.21 5.27 -22.86
N ALA A 257 1.87 5.10 -24.01
CA ALA A 257 1.81 3.87 -24.81
C ALA A 257 3.12 3.62 -25.57
N PRO A 258 4.21 3.19 -24.90
CA PRO A 258 5.47 2.91 -25.58
C PRO A 258 5.40 1.59 -26.37
N GLY A 259 5.53 1.67 -27.70
CA GLY A 259 5.44 0.51 -28.62
C GLY A 259 6.75 -0.24 -28.91
N ALA A 260 7.89 0.23 -28.40
CA ALA A 260 9.21 -0.42 -28.45
C ALA A 260 10.22 0.26 -27.48
N SER A 261 11.34 -0.40 -27.17
CA SER A 261 12.38 0.09 -26.24
C SER A 261 12.94 1.47 -26.60
N LEU A 262 12.93 2.36 -25.61
CA LEU A 262 13.48 3.73 -25.53
C LEU A 262 12.84 4.79 -26.45
N TYR A 263 11.79 5.45 -25.93
CA TYR A 263 11.18 6.67 -26.49
C TYR A 263 11.27 7.81 -25.46
N SER A 264 11.85 8.96 -25.82
CA SER A 264 11.78 10.22 -25.05
C SER A 264 10.88 11.24 -25.75
N GLY A 265 9.84 11.69 -25.06
CA GLY A 265 8.76 12.52 -25.59
C GLY A 265 9.08 14.00 -25.86
N ALA A 266 8.56 14.45 -27.00
CA ALA A 266 7.82 15.68 -27.28
C ALA A 266 8.42 17.09 -27.06
N THR A 267 9.62 17.29 -26.48
CA THR A 267 10.22 18.65 -26.44
C THR A 267 11.61 18.78 -27.04
N ASN A 268 12.27 17.66 -27.35
CA ASN A 268 13.47 17.62 -28.18
C ASN A 268 13.35 16.45 -29.16
N THR A 269 13.73 16.66 -30.43
CA THR A 269 13.53 15.72 -31.55
C THR A 269 14.35 14.42 -31.46
N VAL A 270 15.17 14.26 -30.41
CA VAL A 270 16.11 13.16 -30.22
C VAL A 270 15.46 12.01 -29.46
N LYS A 271 15.59 10.79 -30.00
CA LYS A 271 15.04 9.56 -29.40
C LYS A 271 16.03 8.85 -28.47
N LEU A 272 17.33 8.96 -28.76
CA LEU A 272 18.43 8.50 -27.92
C LEU A 272 19.43 9.64 -27.74
N ASP A 273 19.45 10.26 -26.55
CA ASP A 273 20.44 11.27 -26.16
C ASP A 273 21.33 10.70 -25.06
N ILE A 274 22.61 10.50 -25.36
CA ILE A 274 23.63 10.09 -24.40
C ILE A 274 24.53 11.30 -24.18
N ASN A 275 24.45 11.90 -23.00
CA ASN A 275 25.26 13.06 -22.62
C ASN A 275 26.08 12.81 -21.36
N ASN A 276 27.39 12.99 -21.47
CA ASN A 276 28.34 12.86 -20.37
C ASN A 276 28.87 14.22 -19.86
N ASN A 277 28.24 15.35 -20.25
CA ASN A 277 28.53 16.67 -19.71
C ASN A 277 27.58 17.05 -18.58
N THR A 278 28.09 17.86 -17.65
CA THR A 278 27.32 18.45 -16.54
C THR A 278 26.32 19.52 -17.01
N VAL A 279 26.53 20.07 -18.20
CA VAL A 279 25.62 21.03 -18.86
C VAL A 279 25.11 20.39 -20.14
N LEU A 280 23.83 20.58 -20.44
CA LEU A 280 23.25 20.09 -21.69
C LEU A 280 23.93 20.76 -22.89
N PRO A 281 24.37 19.99 -23.90
CA PRO A 281 24.89 20.55 -25.14
C PRO A 281 23.80 21.35 -25.87
N LEU A 282 24.22 22.23 -26.78
CA LEU A 282 23.30 22.96 -27.65
C LEU A 282 22.38 21.99 -28.42
N SER A 283 21.13 22.40 -28.65
CA SER A 283 20.11 21.57 -29.29
C SER A 283 20.58 20.97 -30.62
N ALA A 284 20.36 19.67 -30.77
CA ALA A 284 20.64 18.94 -32.00
C ALA A 284 19.78 19.46 -33.17
N THR A 285 20.25 19.21 -34.39
CA THR A 285 19.50 19.51 -35.62
C THR A 285 18.14 18.80 -35.61
N ALA A 286 17.08 19.47 -36.07
CA ALA A 286 15.75 18.87 -36.15
C ALA A 286 15.78 17.58 -36.97
N GLY A 287 15.13 16.52 -36.46
CA GLY A 287 15.14 15.19 -37.07
C GLY A 287 16.27 14.26 -36.61
N THR A 288 17.23 14.74 -35.81
CA THR A 288 18.22 13.86 -35.16
C THR A 288 17.53 12.84 -34.27
N ILE A 289 17.73 11.54 -34.50
CA ILE A 289 17.21 10.47 -33.64
C ILE A 289 18.23 9.96 -32.61
N MET A 290 19.52 10.19 -32.84
CA MET A 290 20.63 9.78 -31.96
C MET A 290 21.60 10.95 -31.79
N HIS A 291 21.78 11.40 -30.54
CA HIS A 291 22.74 12.43 -30.17
C HIS A 291 23.71 11.85 -29.12
N LEU A 292 25.00 11.86 -29.44
CA LEU A 292 26.04 11.26 -28.61
C LEU A 292 27.04 12.34 -28.23
N THR A 293 27.13 12.66 -26.94
CA THR A 293 28.03 13.68 -26.43
C THR A 293 28.87 13.14 -25.28
N GLN A 294 30.18 13.28 -25.43
CA GLN A 294 31.18 12.97 -24.41
C GLN A 294 31.50 14.19 -23.55
N SER A 295 32.18 13.98 -22.43
CA SER A 295 32.63 15.06 -21.56
C SER A 295 33.57 16.04 -22.28
N ASN A 296 33.56 17.29 -21.84
CA ASN A 296 34.44 18.33 -22.37
C ASN A 296 35.91 17.87 -22.43
N GLY A 297 36.54 18.06 -23.58
CA GLY A 297 37.94 17.68 -23.82
C GLY A 297 38.16 16.20 -24.19
N ALA A 298 37.10 15.39 -24.30
CA ALA A 298 37.20 14.00 -24.73
C ALA A 298 36.71 13.79 -26.17
N SER A 299 37.25 12.76 -26.83
CA SER A 299 36.80 12.34 -28.16
C SER A 299 35.54 11.49 -28.06
N ASN A 300 34.50 11.84 -28.82
CA ASN A 300 33.36 10.95 -29.02
C ASN A 300 33.74 9.78 -29.96
N ARG A 301 33.29 8.57 -29.67
CA ARG A 301 33.61 7.36 -30.46
C ARG A 301 32.40 6.44 -30.59
N ILE A 302 32.15 5.97 -31.81
CA ILE A 302 31.32 4.81 -32.10
C ILE A 302 32.27 3.68 -32.49
N LEU A 303 32.38 2.64 -31.65
CA LEU A 303 33.19 1.45 -31.93
C LEU A 303 32.28 0.35 -32.46
N VAL A 304 32.64 -0.24 -33.61
CA VAL A 304 31.88 -1.33 -34.24
C VAL A 304 32.84 -2.45 -34.59
N ASP A 305 32.88 -3.48 -33.76
CA ASP A 305 33.74 -4.65 -33.96
C ASP A 305 32.94 -5.81 -34.58
N SER A 306 33.61 -6.61 -35.42
CA SER A 306 33.06 -7.84 -35.97
C SER A 306 34.13 -8.94 -35.91
N PHE A 307 33.76 -10.10 -35.38
CA PHE A 307 34.61 -11.29 -35.29
C PHE A 307 33.84 -12.46 -35.88
N GLY A 308 34.47 -13.34 -36.65
CA GLY A 308 33.77 -14.48 -37.23
C GLY A 308 34.69 -15.53 -37.84
N THR A 309 34.20 -16.77 -37.90
CA THR A 309 34.84 -17.93 -38.56
C THR A 309 34.39 -18.12 -40.01
N VAL A 310 33.40 -17.35 -40.45
CA VAL A 310 32.89 -17.31 -41.83
C VAL A 310 33.55 -16.18 -42.61
N ALA A 311 33.86 -16.43 -43.88
CA ALA A 311 34.43 -15.43 -44.76
C ALA A 311 33.50 -14.20 -44.87
N ASN A 312 34.08 -13.00 -44.84
CA ASN A 312 33.44 -11.70 -45.07
C ASN A 312 32.48 -11.14 -43.99
N ALA A 313 32.53 -11.62 -42.75
CA ALA A 313 31.93 -10.88 -41.61
C ALA A 313 32.55 -9.47 -41.51
N ARG A 314 31.71 -8.43 -41.38
CA ARG A 314 32.16 -7.03 -41.41
C ARG A 314 31.26 -6.12 -40.57
N PRO A 315 31.81 -5.06 -39.95
CA PRO A 315 31.01 -3.95 -39.46
C PRO A 315 30.39 -3.17 -40.64
N SER A 316 29.23 -2.56 -40.44
CA SER A 316 28.55 -1.80 -41.50
C SER A 316 27.81 -0.56 -40.97
N PHE A 317 27.75 0.46 -41.82
CA PHE A 317 26.83 1.59 -41.72
C PHE A 317 26.04 1.64 -43.01
N THR A 318 24.73 1.43 -42.93
CA THR A 318 23.86 1.31 -44.12
C THR A 318 22.75 2.34 -44.07
N GLY A 319 22.78 3.29 -45.00
CA GLY A 319 21.63 4.14 -45.32
C GLY A 319 20.68 3.39 -46.27
N ARG A 320 19.37 3.58 -46.08
CA ARG A 320 18.35 3.18 -47.05
C ARG A 320 17.45 4.38 -47.27
N HIS A 321 17.23 4.72 -48.53
CA HIS A 321 16.33 5.78 -48.92
C HIS A 321 15.31 5.20 -49.91
N ALA A 322 14.05 5.54 -49.69
CA ALA A 322 12.97 5.37 -50.64
C ALA A 322 12.15 6.66 -50.58
N GLU A 323 11.65 7.11 -51.72
CA GLU A 323 10.71 8.21 -51.78
C GLU A 323 9.34 7.76 -51.25
N GLY A 324 8.42 8.70 -51.03
CA GLY A 324 7.07 8.38 -50.55
C GLY A 324 7.01 8.18 -49.03
N THR A 325 6.27 7.17 -48.56
CA THR A 325 6.08 6.93 -47.13
C THR A 325 6.53 5.54 -46.73
N ALA A 326 6.82 5.32 -45.44
CA ALA A 326 7.17 3.98 -44.94
C ALA A 326 6.11 2.90 -45.23
N ALA A 327 4.83 3.30 -45.34
CA ALA A 327 3.72 2.40 -45.68
C ALA A 327 3.53 2.20 -47.20
N SER A 328 4.09 3.07 -48.02
CA SER A 328 4.00 3.04 -49.48
C SER A 328 5.26 3.65 -50.07
N PRO A 329 6.39 2.91 -50.03
CA PRO A 329 7.65 3.40 -50.56
C PRO A 329 7.61 3.46 -52.08
N THR A 330 8.32 4.42 -52.64
CA THR A 330 8.49 4.60 -54.08
C THR A 330 9.97 4.67 -54.43
N ALA A 331 10.29 4.47 -55.70
CA ALA A 331 11.68 4.46 -56.16
C ALA A 331 12.37 5.80 -55.91
N VAL A 332 13.65 5.73 -55.53
CA VAL A 332 14.55 6.89 -55.57
C VAL A 332 14.75 7.35 -57.01
N LEU A 333 14.89 8.65 -57.19
CA LEU A 333 15.08 9.34 -58.45
C LEU A 333 16.56 9.64 -58.70
N SER A 334 16.91 9.95 -59.94
CA SER A 334 18.26 10.39 -60.29
C SER A 334 18.63 11.64 -59.49
N GLY A 335 19.77 11.61 -58.82
CA GLY A 335 20.27 12.68 -57.96
C GLY A 335 19.98 12.51 -56.47
N ASP A 336 19.09 11.59 -56.08
CA ASP A 336 18.76 11.40 -54.67
C ASP A 336 19.94 10.83 -53.88
N VAL A 337 20.12 11.33 -52.66
CA VAL A 337 21.14 10.85 -51.73
C VAL A 337 20.61 9.62 -51.00
N LEU A 338 21.33 8.50 -51.10
CA LEU A 338 20.98 7.24 -50.43
C LEU A 338 21.55 7.17 -49.02
N CYS A 339 22.74 7.75 -48.84
CA CYS A 339 23.47 7.82 -47.58
C CYS A 339 24.48 8.97 -47.65
N GLU A 340 24.69 9.67 -46.54
CA GLU A 340 25.69 10.73 -46.44
C GLU A 340 26.49 10.68 -45.15
N PHE A 341 27.75 11.11 -45.24
CA PHE A 341 28.62 11.41 -44.12
C PHE A 341 29.01 12.87 -44.21
N THR A 342 28.69 13.66 -43.18
CA THR A 342 28.80 15.11 -43.26
C THR A 342 29.38 15.73 -41.99
N GLY A 343 29.96 16.92 -42.14
CA GLY A 343 30.53 17.70 -41.05
C GLY A 343 29.87 19.06 -40.89
N GLN A 344 29.51 19.40 -39.65
CA GLN A 344 29.05 20.73 -39.23
C GLN A 344 30.00 21.27 -38.17
N GLY A 345 30.45 22.52 -38.33
CA GLY A 345 31.35 23.18 -37.39
C GLY A 345 30.61 24.18 -36.51
N PHE A 346 31.04 24.33 -35.26
CA PHE A 346 30.62 25.46 -34.41
C PHE A 346 31.42 26.70 -34.82
N GLY A 347 30.72 27.79 -35.17
CA GLY A 347 31.31 29.10 -35.41
C GLY A 347 31.51 29.87 -34.11
N ALA A 348 31.35 31.19 -34.15
CA ALA A 348 31.46 32.02 -32.94
C ALA A 348 30.29 31.81 -31.96
N THR A 349 29.07 31.53 -32.45
CA THR A 349 27.85 31.52 -31.63
C THR A 349 26.90 30.37 -31.90
N LYS A 350 27.09 29.62 -33.00
CA LYS A 350 26.20 28.52 -33.41
C LYS A 350 26.91 27.54 -34.33
N TYR A 351 26.35 26.34 -34.44
CA TYR A 351 26.69 25.41 -35.51
C TYR A 351 26.25 25.95 -36.88
N SER A 352 26.95 25.55 -37.94
CA SER A 352 26.53 25.82 -39.30
C SER A 352 25.15 25.21 -39.60
N SER A 353 24.26 25.96 -40.26
CA SER A 353 22.89 25.50 -40.58
C SER A 353 22.81 24.39 -41.63
N THR A 354 23.90 24.13 -42.35
CA THR A 354 24.06 23.01 -43.29
C THR A 354 25.48 22.49 -43.20
N SER A 355 25.68 21.23 -43.59
CA SER A 355 27.01 20.59 -43.57
C SER A 355 27.95 21.15 -44.63
N ARG A 356 29.24 21.30 -44.27
CA ARG A 356 30.29 22.00 -45.06
C ARG A 356 31.31 21.07 -45.72
N GLY A 357 31.43 19.85 -45.23
CA GLY A 357 32.11 18.75 -45.91
C GLY A 357 31.13 17.59 -46.06
N ARG A 358 31.11 16.97 -47.23
CA ARG A 358 30.16 15.89 -47.53
C ARG A 358 30.83 14.78 -48.33
N MET A 359 30.47 13.56 -47.98
CA MET A 359 30.65 12.37 -48.81
C MET A 359 29.28 11.75 -49.01
N THR A 360 28.85 11.58 -50.26
CA THR A 360 27.50 11.08 -50.57
C THR A 360 27.54 9.90 -51.52
N ILE A 361 26.61 8.96 -51.29
CA ILE A 361 26.22 7.91 -52.23
C ILE A 361 24.91 8.35 -52.85
N ASN A 362 24.86 8.46 -54.18
CA ASN A 362 23.74 9.07 -54.88
C ASN A 362 23.21 8.11 -55.95
N ALA A 363 21.90 8.15 -56.22
CA ALA A 363 21.31 7.44 -57.34
C ALA A 363 21.66 8.16 -58.66
N ALA A 364 22.17 7.41 -59.65
CA ALA A 364 22.53 7.94 -60.97
C ALA A 364 21.32 8.03 -61.91
N GLU A 365 20.27 7.27 -61.61
CA GLU A 365 19.06 7.11 -62.42
C GLU A 365 17.86 6.91 -61.49
N THR A 366 16.65 7.01 -62.04
CA THR A 366 15.46 6.52 -61.32
C THR A 366 15.56 5.01 -61.20
N TRP A 367 15.53 4.51 -59.96
CA TRP A 367 15.73 3.10 -59.72
C TRP A 367 14.51 2.26 -60.13
N THR A 368 14.79 1.07 -60.63
CA THR A 368 13.82 -0.02 -60.82
C THR A 368 14.32 -1.27 -60.12
N ASP A 369 13.59 -2.38 -60.18
CA ASP A 369 14.05 -3.65 -59.61
C ASP A 369 15.30 -4.22 -60.32
N THR A 370 15.67 -3.68 -61.49
CA THR A 370 16.81 -4.15 -62.29
C THR A 370 17.81 -3.08 -62.69
N ALA A 371 17.53 -1.80 -62.40
CA ALA A 371 18.41 -0.67 -62.70
C ALA A 371 18.61 0.17 -61.44
N ASN A 372 19.82 0.14 -60.86
CA ASN A 372 20.15 0.77 -59.58
C ASN A 372 21.48 1.52 -59.63
N GLY A 373 21.79 2.18 -60.76
CA GLY A 373 23.03 2.93 -60.93
C GLY A 373 23.29 3.93 -59.81
N THR A 374 24.55 4.07 -59.41
CA THR A 374 24.99 5.02 -58.36
C THR A 374 26.23 5.76 -58.77
N TYR A 375 26.46 6.91 -58.15
CA TYR A 375 27.74 7.62 -58.19
C TYR A 375 28.11 8.15 -56.80
N LEU A 376 29.42 8.34 -56.59
CA LEU A 376 29.99 8.83 -55.34
C LEU A 376 30.50 10.25 -55.54
N THR A 377 30.26 11.13 -54.56
CA THR A 377 30.82 12.49 -54.58
C THR A 377 31.52 12.85 -53.27
N PHE A 378 32.55 13.68 -53.40
CA PHE A 378 33.26 14.33 -52.30
C PHE A 378 33.18 15.83 -52.53
N GLN A 379 32.60 16.53 -51.56
CA GLN A 379 32.34 17.96 -51.65
C GLN A 379 33.11 18.72 -50.58
N THR A 380 33.68 19.86 -50.98
CA THR A 380 34.43 20.75 -50.09
C THR A 380 33.86 22.16 -50.16
N THR A 381 34.12 22.97 -49.13
CA THR A 381 33.77 24.40 -49.11
C THR A 381 35.06 25.20 -49.22
N PRO A 382 35.24 26.06 -50.25
CA PRO A 382 36.40 26.94 -50.33
C PRO A 382 36.52 27.87 -49.12
N ASN A 383 37.74 28.22 -48.73
CA ASN A 383 38.01 29.20 -47.68
C ASN A 383 37.22 30.48 -47.91
N THR A 384 36.81 31.12 -46.81
CA THR A 384 36.03 32.38 -46.79
C THR A 384 34.67 32.32 -47.49
N THR A 385 34.18 31.14 -47.88
CA THR A 385 32.86 30.95 -48.48
C THR A 385 31.96 30.04 -47.64
N LEU A 386 30.69 29.95 -48.04
CA LEU A 386 29.70 29.04 -47.46
C LEU A 386 29.25 27.96 -48.44
N ASN A 387 29.61 28.05 -49.73
CA ASN A 387 29.08 27.17 -50.76
C ASN A 387 29.95 25.94 -50.93
N THR A 388 29.33 24.76 -50.82
CA THR A 388 29.98 23.49 -51.12
C THR A 388 30.06 23.29 -52.64
N ALA A 389 31.19 22.78 -53.13
CA ALA A 389 31.40 22.38 -54.51
C ALA A 389 31.87 20.92 -54.58
N GLU A 390 31.46 20.21 -55.64
CA GLU A 390 31.97 18.87 -55.94
C GLU A 390 33.46 18.98 -56.31
N ALA A 391 34.32 18.38 -55.50
CA ALA A 391 35.75 18.37 -55.75
C ALA A 391 36.17 17.10 -56.49
N VAL A 392 35.59 15.96 -56.11
CA VAL A 392 35.84 14.65 -56.71
C VAL A 392 34.54 13.89 -56.89
N ARG A 393 34.44 13.18 -58.01
CA ARG A 393 33.36 12.23 -58.31
C ARG A 393 33.92 10.92 -58.81
N ILE A 394 33.20 9.84 -58.51
CA ILE A 394 33.27 8.58 -59.25
C ILE A 394 31.87 8.38 -59.84
N ASP A 395 31.75 8.49 -61.16
CA ASP A 395 30.46 8.38 -61.84
C ASP A 395 29.95 6.92 -61.93
N GLN A 396 28.75 6.75 -62.46
CA GLN A 396 28.11 5.43 -62.60
C GLN A 396 28.80 4.49 -63.59
N THR A 397 29.70 5.01 -64.43
CA THR A 397 30.53 4.21 -65.33
C THR A 397 31.88 3.81 -64.72
N GLY A 398 32.18 4.32 -63.52
CA GLY A 398 33.44 4.12 -62.80
C GLY A 398 34.53 5.12 -63.18
N ASN A 399 34.20 6.20 -63.90
CA ASN A 399 35.15 7.25 -64.24
C ASN A 399 35.33 8.23 -63.07
N VAL A 400 36.57 8.68 -62.85
CA VAL A 400 36.91 9.65 -61.81
C VAL A 400 36.98 11.05 -62.40
N GLY A 401 36.19 11.97 -61.86
CA GLY A 401 36.26 13.40 -62.16
C GLY A 401 36.92 14.17 -61.01
N ILE A 402 37.87 15.04 -61.32
CA ILE A 402 38.41 16.03 -60.37
C ILE A 402 38.13 17.42 -60.91
N GLY A 403 37.34 18.21 -60.17
CA GLY A 403 36.86 19.53 -60.61
C GLY A 403 35.88 19.50 -61.79
N THR A 404 35.38 18.32 -62.19
CA THR A 404 34.38 18.14 -63.24
C THR A 404 33.36 17.07 -62.85
N THR A 405 32.10 17.29 -63.21
CA THR A 405 30.98 16.37 -62.93
C THR A 405 30.73 15.37 -64.06
N THR A 406 31.37 15.55 -65.21
CA THR A 406 31.18 14.74 -66.42
C THR A 406 32.53 14.26 -66.96
N PRO A 407 33.20 13.32 -66.28
CA PRO A 407 34.46 12.79 -66.76
C PRO A 407 34.26 12.01 -68.07
N ALA A 408 34.89 12.48 -69.15
CA ALA A 408 34.80 11.84 -70.47
C ALA A 408 35.70 10.59 -70.58
N GLU A 409 36.70 10.50 -69.71
CA GLU A 409 37.67 9.41 -69.63
C GLU A 409 37.75 8.86 -68.20
N ARG A 410 38.40 7.69 -68.04
CA ARG A 410 38.60 7.02 -66.73
C ARG A 410 39.09 7.94 -65.63
N LEU A 411 39.92 8.92 -65.97
CA LEU A 411 40.29 10.04 -65.12
C LEU A 411 40.19 11.33 -65.95
N THR A 412 39.35 12.27 -65.54
CA THR A 412 39.28 13.60 -66.12
C THR A 412 39.57 14.64 -65.03
N VAL A 413 40.56 15.50 -65.26
CA VAL A 413 40.91 16.60 -64.35
C VAL A 413 40.62 17.92 -65.05
N ALA A 414 39.70 18.71 -64.50
CA ALA A 414 39.47 20.08 -64.94
C ALA A 414 40.47 21.02 -64.25
N GLY A 415 41.66 21.11 -64.82
CA GLY A 415 42.74 21.97 -64.30
C GLY A 415 44.12 21.40 -64.58
N ASN A 416 45.11 21.94 -63.88
CA ASN A 416 46.49 21.49 -63.99
C ASN A 416 46.75 20.29 -63.07
N ILE A 417 47.53 19.33 -63.57
CA ILE A 417 48.03 18.20 -62.77
C ILE A 417 49.47 18.53 -62.37
N SER A 418 49.74 18.59 -61.06
CA SER A 418 51.09 18.67 -60.52
C SER A 418 51.49 17.30 -59.98
N ALA A 419 52.51 16.69 -60.57
CA ALA A 419 53.06 15.40 -60.14
C ALA A 419 54.49 15.60 -59.64
N SER A 420 54.84 14.99 -58.51
CA SER A 420 56.17 15.11 -57.91
C SER A 420 57.22 14.17 -58.53
N ASN A 421 56.80 13.27 -59.41
CA ASN A 421 57.62 12.27 -60.10
C ASN A 421 57.18 12.19 -61.58
N THR A 422 57.53 11.11 -62.28
CA THR A 422 57.14 10.88 -63.67
C THR A 422 55.63 10.66 -63.84
N LEU A 423 55.00 11.41 -64.74
CA LEU A 423 53.69 11.09 -65.31
C LEU A 423 53.89 10.27 -66.60
N SER A 424 53.48 8.99 -66.58
CA SER A 424 53.56 8.11 -67.76
C SER A 424 52.18 7.99 -68.40
N ALA A 425 52.09 8.29 -69.70
CA ALA A 425 50.90 8.07 -70.51
C ALA A 425 51.27 7.22 -71.74
N ASN A 426 50.51 6.16 -72.03
CA ASN A 426 50.85 5.18 -73.07
C ASN A 426 50.55 5.66 -74.51
N ASN A 427 49.90 6.81 -74.71
CA ASN A 427 49.56 7.39 -76.02
C ASN A 427 50.06 8.84 -76.13
N ALA A 428 50.25 9.32 -77.38
CA ALA A 428 50.88 10.60 -77.71
C ALA A 428 50.29 11.79 -76.96
N PHE A 429 51.16 12.55 -76.27
CA PHE A 429 50.81 13.82 -75.66
C PHE A 429 50.58 14.87 -76.75
N SER A 430 49.36 15.40 -76.86
CA SER A 430 49.09 16.61 -77.65
C SER A 430 49.27 17.83 -76.73
N TYR A 431 50.37 18.56 -76.87
CA TYR A 431 50.63 19.78 -76.11
C TYR A 431 50.37 21.03 -76.96
N ASN A 432 49.72 22.06 -76.41
CA ASN A 432 49.70 23.41 -77.02
C ASN A 432 50.95 24.24 -76.62
N SER A 433 51.64 23.88 -75.53
CA SER A 433 52.99 24.36 -75.20
C SER A 433 53.59 23.59 -74.01
N VAL A 434 54.69 22.86 -74.21
CA VAL A 434 55.54 22.40 -73.09
C VAL A 434 56.61 23.46 -72.89
N SER A 435 56.50 24.31 -71.86
CA SER A 435 57.66 25.05 -71.37
C SER A 435 58.44 24.12 -70.45
N ALA A 436 59.31 23.29 -71.02
CA ALA A 436 60.32 22.60 -70.24
C ALA A 436 61.34 23.65 -69.79
N ASN A 437 61.18 24.18 -68.58
CA ASN A 437 62.27 24.91 -67.93
C ASN A 437 63.30 23.87 -67.50
N TYR A 438 64.28 23.62 -68.37
CA TYR A 438 65.54 23.02 -67.96
C TYR A 438 66.26 24.04 -67.06
N ILE A 439 66.54 23.66 -65.81
CA ILE A 439 67.60 24.28 -64.99
C ILE A 439 68.83 23.39 -65.14
#